data_AF-A0ABD4ULC8-F1
#
_entry.id   AF-A0ABD4ULC8-F1
#
_cell.length_a   1.000
_cell.length_b   1.000
_cell.length_c   1.000
_cell.angle_alpha   90.00
_cell.angle_beta   90.00
_cell.angle_gamma   90.00
#
_symmetry.space_group_name_H-M   'P 1'
#
loop_
_entity.id
_entity.type
_entity.pdbx_description
1 polymer ?
#
loop_
_entity_poly.entity_id
_entity_poly.type
_entity_poly.pdbx_seq_one_letter_code
_entity_poly.pdbx_strand_id
1 'polypeptide(L)' 'MAPMARDFVYLTAAVDRAYRKILANLVAISLEASHAVEALQEAFARYGLPDIVSTDQGSQ' A
#
# COMPACT_ATOMS: atom_id res chain seq x y z
N MET A 1 15.61 -10.26 -9.98
CA MET A 1 15.35 -8.82 -10.16
C MET A 1 15.18 -8.59 -11.65
N ALA A 2 13.94 -8.48 -12.13
CA ALA A 2 13.67 -8.22 -13.55
C ALA A 2 13.91 -6.73 -13.84
N PRO A 3 14.44 -6.36 -15.01
CA PRO A 3 14.71 -4.96 -15.35
C PRO A 3 13.40 -4.20 -15.56
N MET A 4 13.31 -2.97 -15.05
CA MET A 4 12.15 -2.09 -15.25
C MET A 4 12.02 -1.73 -16.75
N ALA A 5 11.05 -2.36 -17.42
CA ALA A 5 10.67 -2.07 -18.80
C ALA A 5 9.14 -1.86 -18.90
N ARG A 6 8.59 -0.93 -18.10
CA ARG A 6 7.19 -0.50 -18.19
C ARG A 6 7.09 0.99 -17.87
N ASP A 7 6.33 1.73 -18.68
CA ASP A 7 6.14 3.18 -18.58
C ASP A 7 5.38 3.64 -17.33
N PHE A 8 4.91 2.72 -16.48
CA PHE A 8 4.10 2.97 -15.30
C PHE A 8 4.48 2.07 -14.12
N VAL A 9 4.39 2.63 -12.92
CA VAL A 9 4.52 1.94 -11.63
C VAL A 9 3.30 2.24 -10.77
N TYR A 10 3.01 1.35 -9.83
CA TYR A 10 1.92 1.48 -8.87
C TYR A 10 2.50 1.64 -7.47
N LEU A 11 2.04 2.68 -6.76
CA LEU A 11 2.35 2.89 -5.35
C LEU A 11 1.13 2.49 -4.52
N THR A 12 1.32 1.57 -3.59
CA THR A 12 0.33 1.25 -2.56
C THR A 12 0.84 1.78 -1.23
N ALA A 13 0.02 2.55 -0.51
CA ALA A 13 0.42 3.15 0.76
C ALA A 13 -0.68 2.99 1.80
N ALA A 14 -0.30 2.51 2.99
CA ALA A 14 -1.13 2.59 4.19
C ALA A 14 -0.91 3.95 4.85
N VAL A 15 -1.97 4.74 5.01
CA VAL A 15 -1.88 6.11 5.51
C VAL A 15 -2.73 6.27 6.77
N ASP A 16 -2.12 6.79 7.82
CA ASP A 16 -2.83 7.29 8.97
C ASP A 16 -3.63 8.54 8.59
N ARG A 17 -4.95 8.41 8.64
CA ARG A 17 -5.88 9.46 8.24
C ARG A 17 -5.83 10.68 9.16
N ALA A 18 -5.60 10.49 10.46
CA ALA A 18 -5.66 11.57 11.45
C ALA A 18 -4.42 12.48 11.34
N TYR A 19 -3.25 11.87 11.20
CA TYR A 19 -1.98 12.59 11.21
C TYR A 19 -1.34 12.72 9.82
N ARG A 20 -2.00 12.18 8.78
CA ARG A 20 -1.52 12.19 7.38
C ARG A 20 -0.13 11.56 7.23
N LYS A 21 0.17 10.54 8.04
CA LYS A 21 1.46 9.84 8.05
C LYS A 21 1.39 8.58 7.20
N ILE A 22 2.41 8.32 6.38
CA ILE A 22 2.56 7.04 5.69
C ILE A 22 3.08 6.03 6.71
N LEU A 23 2.35 4.94 6.92
CA LEU A 23 2.69 3.87 7.87
C LEU A 23 3.52 2.79 7.18
N ALA A 24 3.16 2.45 5.94
CA ALA A 24 3.88 1.50 5.09
C ALA A 24 3.59 1.81 3.63
N ASN A 25 4.50 1.41 2.73
CA ASN A 25 4.32 1.58 1.30
C ASN A 25 5.04 0.51 0.50
N LEU A 26 4.52 0.23 -0.70
CA LEU A 26 5.06 -0.74 -1.63
C LEU A 26 4.94 -0.19 -3.06
N VAL A 27 6.03 -0.29 -3.82
CA VAL A 27 6.07 0.10 -5.24
C VAL A 27 6.19 -1.15 -6.10
N ALA A 28 5.25 -1.31 -7.03
CA ALA A 28 5.17 -2.47 -7.92
C ALA A 28 4.99 -2.07 -9.38
N ILE A 29 5.34 -2.97 -10.30
CA ILE A 29 5.14 -2.82 -11.76
C ILE A 29 3.82 -3.42 -12.26
N SER A 30 3.03 -3.98 -11.35
CA SER A 30 1.67 -4.50 -11.57
C SER A 30 0.73 -4.02 -10.46
N LEU A 31 -0.54 -3.85 -10.81
CA LEU A 31 -1.60 -3.55 -9.86
C LEU A 31 -2.22 -4.86 -9.39
N GLU A 32 -1.86 -5.30 -8.20
CA GLU A 32 -2.38 -6.53 -7.60
C GLU A 32 -2.80 -6.31 -6.15
N ALA A 33 -3.87 -6.98 -5.73
CA ALA A 33 -4.39 -6.88 -4.36
C ALA A 33 -3.38 -7.41 -3.31
N SER A 34 -2.49 -8.32 -3.70
CA SER A 34 -1.40 -8.83 -2.86
C SER A 34 -0.50 -7.71 -2.33
N HIS A 35 -0.21 -6.70 -3.16
CA HIS A 35 0.61 -5.55 -2.76
C HIS A 35 -0.06 -4.70 -1.66
N ALA A 36 -1.39 -4.59 -1.68
CA ALA A 36 -2.14 -3.91 -0.63
C ALA A 36 -2.14 -4.70 0.68
N VAL A 37 -2.28 -6.03 0.60
CA VAL A 37 -2.18 -6.90 1.78
C VAL A 37 -0.81 -6.79 2.43
N GLU A 38 0.26 -6.80 1.63
CA GLU A 38 1.63 -6.69 2.14
C GLU A 38 1.89 -5.35 2.85
N ALA A 39 1.50 -4.23 2.22
CA ALA A 39 1.63 -2.92 2.84
C ALA A 39 0.81 -2.79 4.14
N LEU A 40 -0.39 -3.37 4.19
CA LEU A 40 -1.21 -3.38 5.42
C LEU A 40 -0.58 -4.24 6.52
N GLN A 41 -0.07 -5.43 6.18
CA GLN A 41 0.61 -6.30 7.14
C GLN A 41 1.85 -5.62 7.73
N GLU A 42 2.65 -4.93 6.92
CA GLU A 42 3.80 -4.16 7.38
C GLU A 42 3.37 -3.02 8.32
N ALA A 43 2.30 -2.29 7.97
CA ALA A 43 1.74 -1.25 8.83
C ALA A 43 1.27 -1.82 10.18
N PHE A 44 0.53 -2.94 10.17
CA PHE A 44 0.01 -3.55 11.39
C PHE A 44 1.12 -4.13 12.27
N ALA A 45 2.15 -4.72 11.66
CA ALA A 45 3.31 -5.21 12.39
C ALA A 45 4.07 -4.09 13.13
N ARG A 46 4.08 -2.86 12.57
CA ARG A 46 4.79 -1.71 13.14
C ARG A 46 3.96 -0.87 14.10
N TYR A 47 2.68 -0.68 13.79
CA TYR A 47 1.82 0.29 14.46
C TYR A 47 0.63 -0.34 15.19
N GLY A 48 0.48 -1.66 15.11
CA GLY A 48 -0.67 -2.38 15.66
C GLY A 48 -1.87 -2.37 14.71
N LEU A 49 -2.92 -3.09 15.12
CA LEU A 49 -4.17 -3.15 14.36
C LEU A 49 -4.98 -1.87 14.59
N PRO A 50 -5.38 -1.15 13.52
CA PRO A 50 -6.29 -0.02 13.65
C PRO A 50 -7.72 -0.49 13.90
N ASP A 51 -8.54 0.36 14.52
CA ASP A 51 -9.97 0.09 14.73
C ASP A 51 -10.77 0.10 13.42
N ILE A 52 -10.35 0.93 12.44
CA ILE A 52 -11.02 1.10 11.16
C ILE A 52 -9.96 1.12 10.05
N VAL A 53 -10.16 0.30 9.02
CA VAL A 53 -9.39 0.33 7.77
C VAL A 53 -10.34 0.73 6.65
N SER A 54 -9.99 1.77 5.90
CA SER A 54 -10.65 2.11 4.63
C SER A 54 -9.71 1.82 3.47
N THR A 55 -10.25 1.26 2.39
CA THR A 55 -9.51 1.04 1.15
C THR A 55 -10.10 1.92 0.06
N ASP A 56 -9.29 2.80 -0.51
CA ASP A 56 -9.73 3.78 -1.51
C ASP A 56 -9.58 3.26 -2.94
N GLN A 57 -9.66 1.93 -3.17
CA GLN A 57 -9.50 1.38 -4.51
C GLN A 57 -10.70 1.76 -5.40
N GLY A 58 -10.68 3.00 -5.91
CA GLY A 58 -11.60 3.49 -6.92
C GLY A 58 -11.52 2.62 -8.17
N SER A 59 -12.66 2.47 -8.84
CA SER A 59 -12.71 1.79 -10.14
C SER A 59 -11.75 2.48 -11.10
N GLN A 60 -10.76 1.73 -11.60
CA GLN A 60 -10.12 2.06 -12.87
C GLN A 60 -11.12 1.88 -14.00
#